data_AF-A0A3D0NPT4-F1
#
_entry.id   AF-A0A3D0NPT4-F1
#
_cell.length_a   1.000
_cell.length_b   1.000
_cell.length_c   1.000
_cell.angle_alpha   90.00
_cell.angle_beta   90.00
_cell.angle_gamma   90.00
#
_symmetry.space_group_name_H-M   'P 1'
#
loop_
_entity.id
_entity.type
_entity.pdbx_description
1 polymer ?
#
loop_
_entity_poly.entity_id
_entity_poly.type
_entity_poly.pdbx_seq_one_letter_code
_entity_poly.pdbx_strand_id
1 'polypeptide(L)'
;LLEECKALHGCNTGEAKLTNAYNLPCKYVIHTVGPVWGGGKRKEAQLLADCYRNSLQVAVDHKIRSVAFPSISTGAYRYPLEEAAKIAVATVNEFIEDHPGELDLVEWVLFDQKTYEAYDTKLSQLIVSRIVHSPRLDEINRALMDGLI
;
A
#
# COMPACT_ATOMS: atom_id res chain seq x y z
N LEU A 1 15.21 17.18 -10.22
CA LEU A 1 14.21 16.80 -9.19
C LEU A 1 13.76 18.00 -8.38
N LEU A 2 14.62 18.60 -7.54
CA LEU A 2 14.23 19.74 -6.67
C LEU A 2 13.55 20.89 -7.43
N GLU A 3 14.09 21.30 -8.58
CA GLU A 3 13.51 22.39 -9.38
C GLU A 3 12.09 22.08 -9.88
N GLU A 4 11.81 20.84 -10.28
CA GLU A 4 10.45 20.42 -10.68
C GLU A 4 9.52 20.39 -9.47
N CYS A 5 9.98 19.91 -8.30
CA CYS A 5 9.20 19.94 -7.08
C CYS A 5 8.80 21.36 -6.66
N LYS A 6 9.67 22.36 -6.85
CA LYS A 6 9.33 23.77 -6.56
C LYS A 6 8.16 24.26 -7.42
N ALA A 7 8.06 23.81 -8.67
CA ALA A 7 6.98 24.17 -9.59
C ALA A 7 5.64 23.48 -9.24
N LEU A 8 5.64 22.47 -8.37
CA LEU A 8 4.41 21.78 -7.94
C LEU A 8 3.62 22.53 -6.85
N HIS A 9 4.18 23.59 -6.26
CA HIS A 9 3.56 24.38 -5.20
C HIS A 9 3.13 23.56 -3.96
N GLY A 10 3.99 22.62 -3.54
CA GLY A 10 3.73 21.75 -2.37
C GLY A 10 2.78 20.59 -2.67
N CYS A 11 2.35 19.86 -1.64
CA CYS A 11 1.42 18.74 -1.74
C CYS A 11 0.69 18.59 -0.41
N ASN A 12 -0.64 18.45 -0.40
CA ASN A 12 -1.38 18.30 0.84
C ASN A 12 -1.22 16.88 1.41
N THR A 13 -1.47 16.71 2.70
CA THR A 13 -1.47 15.38 3.32
C THR A 13 -2.51 14.48 2.65
N GLY A 14 -2.13 13.26 2.28
CA GLY A 14 -2.97 12.32 1.55
C GLY A 14 -2.96 12.50 0.03
N GLU A 15 -2.47 13.61 -0.50
CA GLU A 15 -2.37 13.84 -1.95
C GLU A 15 -1.04 13.34 -2.53
N ALA A 16 -1.01 13.10 -3.84
CA ALA A 16 0.15 12.65 -4.58
C ALA A 16 0.41 13.49 -5.84
N LYS A 17 1.68 13.72 -6.20
CA LYS A 17 2.10 14.46 -7.40
C LYS A 17 3.25 13.78 -8.12
N LEU A 18 3.25 13.81 -9.45
CA LEU A 18 4.27 13.17 -10.29
C LEU A 18 5.40 14.15 -10.63
N THR A 19 6.63 13.64 -10.67
CA THR A 19 7.77 14.30 -11.32
C THR A 19 8.55 13.29 -12.16
N ASN A 20 9.43 13.79 -13.02
CA ASN A 20 10.47 12.95 -13.61
C ASN A 20 11.47 12.49 -12.53
N ALA A 21 12.12 11.34 -12.78
CA ALA A 21 13.09 10.75 -11.87
C ALA A 21 14.52 11.27 -12.04
N TYR A 22 14.83 11.85 -13.20
CA TYR A 22 16.17 12.36 -13.53
C TYR A 22 17.27 11.28 -13.41
N ASN A 23 18.21 11.43 -12.47
CA ASN A 23 19.36 10.53 -12.32
C ASN A 23 19.03 9.27 -11.51
N LEU A 24 17.78 9.09 -11.06
CA LEU A 24 17.36 7.88 -10.35
C LEU A 24 17.12 6.73 -11.33
N PRO A 25 17.31 5.47 -10.92
CA PRO A 25 17.10 4.29 -11.77
C PRO A 25 15.61 3.94 -11.92
N CYS A 26 14.75 4.94 -12.14
CA CYS A 26 13.34 4.79 -12.43
C CYS A 26 12.91 5.87 -13.43
N LYS A 27 11.69 5.81 -13.96
CA LYS A 27 11.19 6.82 -14.92
C LYS A 27 10.61 8.05 -14.21
N TYR A 28 9.91 7.82 -13.10
CA TYR A 28 9.17 8.84 -12.39
C TYR A 28 9.31 8.69 -10.88
N VAL A 29 9.00 9.77 -10.16
CA VAL A 29 8.79 9.77 -8.72
C VAL A 29 7.40 10.31 -8.43
N ILE A 30 6.60 9.55 -7.68
CA ILE A 30 5.31 9.99 -7.16
C ILE A 30 5.54 10.45 -5.72
N HIS A 31 5.35 11.74 -5.48
CA HIS A 31 5.53 12.39 -4.18
C HIS A 31 4.19 12.44 -3.45
N THR A 32 4.09 11.80 -2.29
CA THR A 32 2.91 11.85 -1.43
C THR A 32 3.27 12.31 -0.03
N VAL A 33 2.37 13.03 0.64
CA VAL A 33 2.61 13.53 2.00
C VAL A 33 1.80 12.70 2.98
N GLY A 34 2.48 11.82 3.71
CA GLY A 34 1.88 11.03 4.78
C GLY A 34 1.43 11.88 5.98
N PRO A 35 0.43 11.42 6.77
CA PRO A 35 0.02 12.11 7.99
C PRO A 35 1.06 11.96 9.10
N VAL A 36 1.20 13.01 9.92
CA VAL A 36 1.93 12.96 11.19
C VAL A 36 1.04 12.34 12.26
N TRP A 37 1.52 11.29 12.93
CA TRP A 37 0.74 10.60 13.96
C TRP A 37 0.48 11.49 15.17
N GLY A 38 -0.80 11.68 15.49
CA GLY A 38 -1.27 12.42 16.68
C GLY A 38 -2.18 11.62 17.59
N GLY A 39 -2.15 10.28 17.52
CA GLY A 39 -3.00 9.40 18.33
C GLY A 39 -4.30 8.95 17.65
N GLY A 40 -4.38 9.02 16.31
CA GLY A 40 -5.41 8.36 15.51
C GLY A 40 -6.80 9.02 15.48
N LYS A 41 -6.95 10.23 16.05
CA LYS A 41 -8.24 10.93 16.17
C LYS A 41 -8.49 12.00 15.10
N ARG A 42 -7.54 12.21 14.19
CA ARG A 42 -7.55 13.29 13.18
C ARG A 42 -7.54 12.72 11.76
N LYS A 43 -8.27 11.62 11.55
CA LYS A 43 -8.37 10.93 10.27
C LYS A 43 -7.03 10.43 9.73
N GLU A 44 -6.02 10.24 10.58
CA GLU A 44 -4.69 9.81 10.12
C GLU A 44 -4.75 8.49 9.34
N ALA A 45 -5.63 7.57 9.74
CA ALA A 45 -5.82 6.32 9.01
C ALA A 45 -6.34 6.54 7.58
N GLN A 46 -7.34 7.41 7.40
CA GLN A 46 -7.86 7.76 6.09
C GLN A 46 -6.79 8.45 5.24
N LEU A 47 -6.09 9.43 5.81
CA LEU A 47 -5.05 10.19 5.09
C LEU A 47 -3.87 9.29 4.67
N LEU A 48 -3.53 8.28 5.48
CA LEU A 48 -2.52 7.30 5.11
C LEU A 48 -3.02 6.41 3.96
N ALA A 49 -4.27 5.95 4.00
CA ALA A 49 -4.87 5.22 2.89
C ALA A 49 -4.89 6.07 1.61
N ASP A 50 -5.26 7.34 1.72
CA ASP A 50 -5.29 8.29 0.59
C ASP A 50 -3.91 8.43 -0.05
N CYS A 51 -2.82 8.42 0.73
CA CYS A 51 -1.46 8.46 0.16
C CYS A 51 -1.21 7.31 -0.82
N TYR A 52 -1.55 6.08 -0.43
CA TYR A 52 -1.37 4.90 -1.29
C TYR A 52 -2.34 4.95 -2.48
N ARG A 53 -3.62 5.22 -2.23
CA ARG A 53 -4.68 5.25 -3.24
C ARG A 53 -4.40 6.31 -4.31
N ASN A 54 -4.10 7.54 -3.90
CA ASN A 54 -3.82 8.64 -4.84
C ASN A 54 -2.49 8.44 -5.58
N SER A 55 -1.48 7.83 -4.95
CA SER A 55 -0.24 7.49 -5.64
C SER A 55 -0.47 6.44 -6.74
N LEU A 56 -1.26 5.41 -6.45
CA LEU A 56 -1.64 4.40 -7.44
C LEU A 56 -2.51 5.00 -8.55
N GLN A 57 -3.46 5.87 -8.21
CA GLN A 57 -4.26 6.58 -9.21
C GLN A 57 -3.39 7.40 -10.17
N VAL A 58 -2.43 8.17 -9.63
CA VAL A 58 -1.46 8.91 -10.45
C VAL A 58 -0.67 7.97 -11.37
N ALA A 59 -0.27 6.78 -10.89
CA ALA A 59 0.41 5.79 -11.71
C ALA A 59 -0.48 5.30 -12.87
N VAL A 60 -1.72 4.90 -12.59
CA VAL A 60 -2.69 4.42 -13.59
C VAL A 60 -3.00 5.50 -14.64
N ASP A 61 -3.23 6.74 -14.19
CA ASP A 61 -3.52 7.88 -15.08
C ASP A 61 -2.38 8.15 -16.06
N HIS A 62 -1.13 7.89 -15.64
CA HIS A 62 0.08 8.07 -16.45
C HIS A 62 0.58 6.77 -17.10
N LYS A 63 -0.20 5.69 -17.07
CA LYS A 63 0.14 4.39 -17.65
C LYS A 63 1.45 3.80 -17.12
N ILE A 64 1.75 4.09 -15.85
CA ILE A 64 2.86 3.48 -15.10
C ILE A 64 2.34 2.16 -14.52
N ARG A 65 3.00 1.06 -14.89
CA ARG A 65 2.53 -0.30 -14.56
C ARG A 65 3.27 -0.96 -13.40
N SER A 66 4.41 -0.39 -12.98
CA SER A 66 5.17 -0.87 -11.83
C SER A 66 5.46 0.27 -10.86
N VAL A 67 5.17 0.03 -9.58
CA VAL A 67 5.31 1.03 -8.51
C VAL A 67 5.98 0.40 -7.31
N ALA A 68 6.88 1.13 -6.67
CA ALA A 68 7.52 0.73 -5.43
C ALA A 68 7.14 1.70 -4.31
N PHE A 69 6.67 1.18 -3.17
CA PHE A 69 6.31 1.98 -2.00
C PHE A 69 7.28 1.77 -0.84
N PRO A 70 7.73 2.84 -0.16
CA PRO A 70 8.28 2.72 1.18
C PRO A 70 7.16 2.52 2.20
N SER A 71 7.52 2.27 3.47
CA SER A 71 6.56 2.34 4.57
C SER A 71 6.25 3.80 4.93
N ILE A 72 5.20 4.36 4.32
CA ILE A 72 4.83 5.78 4.46
C ILE A 72 4.46 6.11 5.92
N SER A 73 4.94 7.26 6.40
CA SER A 73 4.72 7.81 7.75
C SER A 73 5.31 7.06 8.95
N THR A 74 5.95 5.90 8.78
CA THR A 74 6.45 5.10 9.93
C THR A 74 7.83 5.52 10.46
N GLY A 75 8.51 6.46 9.78
CA GLY A 75 9.77 7.07 10.22
C GLY A 75 9.55 8.34 11.05
N ALA A 76 10.00 9.48 10.53
CA ALA A 76 9.91 10.78 11.20
C ALA A 76 8.49 11.19 11.64
N TYR A 77 7.45 10.70 10.94
CA TYR A 77 6.04 10.98 11.22
C TYR A 77 5.40 10.04 12.26
N ARG A 78 6.16 9.03 12.72
CA ARG A 78 5.88 8.15 13.87
C ARG A 78 4.52 7.45 13.85
N TYR A 79 3.98 7.15 12.68
CA TYR A 79 2.79 6.30 12.57
C TYR A 79 3.11 4.90 13.11
N PRO A 80 2.28 4.31 13.98
CA PRO A 80 2.47 2.95 14.46
C PRO A 80 2.61 1.94 13.32
N LEU A 81 3.76 1.26 13.26
CA LEU A 81 4.15 0.41 12.14
C LEU A 81 3.08 -0.65 11.79
N GLU A 82 2.58 -1.38 12.78
CA GLU A 82 1.60 -2.45 12.56
C GLU A 82 0.28 -1.93 11.96
N GLU A 83 -0.17 -0.77 12.42
CA GLU A 83 -1.38 -0.12 11.91
C GLU A 83 -1.16 0.42 10.50
N ALA A 84 -0.01 1.05 10.27
CA ALA A 84 0.37 1.57 8.96
C ALA A 84 0.49 0.46 7.91
N ALA A 85 1.16 -0.66 8.23
CA ALA A 85 1.32 -1.81 7.36
C ALA A 85 -0.06 -2.42 7.00
N LYS A 86 -0.97 -2.53 7.99
CA LYS A 86 -2.34 -3.01 7.75
C LYS A 86 -3.08 -2.11 6.75
N ILE A 87 -3.02 -0.78 6.95
CA ILE A 87 -3.68 0.19 6.06
C ILE A 87 -3.07 0.14 4.67
N ALA A 88 -1.74 0.14 4.57
CA ALA A 88 -1.01 0.12 3.30
C ALA A 88 -1.38 -1.12 2.46
N VAL A 89 -1.25 -2.30 3.05
CA VAL A 89 -1.50 -3.57 2.35
C VAL A 89 -2.97 -3.73 1.96
N ALA A 90 -3.90 -3.39 2.86
CA ALA A 90 -5.33 -3.44 2.54
C ALA A 90 -5.69 -2.47 1.40
N THR A 91 -5.24 -1.22 1.49
CA THR A 91 -5.56 -0.18 0.49
C THR A 91 -5.00 -0.53 -0.88
N VAL A 92 -3.76 -0.98 -0.95
CA VAL A 92 -3.14 -1.38 -2.22
C VAL A 92 -3.84 -2.60 -2.82
N ASN A 93 -4.20 -3.59 -1.99
CA ASN A 93 -4.92 -4.77 -2.46
C ASN A 93 -6.31 -4.42 -3.02
N GLU A 94 -7.10 -3.63 -2.28
CA GLU A 94 -8.40 -3.12 -2.75
C GLU A 94 -8.25 -2.38 -4.08
N PHE A 95 -7.28 -1.48 -4.19
CA PHE A 95 -7.06 -0.72 -5.42
C PHE A 95 -6.74 -1.63 -6.62
N ILE A 96 -5.90 -2.64 -6.43
CA ILE A 96 -5.55 -3.60 -7.49
C ILE A 96 -6.77 -4.42 -7.92
N GLU A 97 -7.60 -4.85 -6.96
CA GLU A 97 -8.85 -5.57 -7.25
C GLU A 97 -9.83 -4.70 -8.07
N ASP A 98 -9.91 -3.41 -7.76
CA ASP A 98 -10.77 -2.45 -8.48
C ASP A 98 -10.22 -2.06 -9.88
N HIS A 99 -8.93 -2.27 -10.13
CA HIS A 99 -8.23 -1.87 -11.37
C HIS A 99 -7.50 -3.04 -12.05
N PRO A 100 -8.21 -4.11 -12.45
CA PRO A 100 -7.59 -5.30 -12.99
C PRO A 100 -6.82 -5.00 -14.28
N GLY A 101 -5.53 -5.37 -14.31
CA GLY A 101 -4.68 -5.25 -15.50
C GLY A 101 -3.99 -3.89 -15.69
N GLU A 102 -4.28 -2.89 -14.85
CA GLU A 102 -3.63 -1.57 -14.93
C GLU A 102 -2.19 -1.60 -14.36
N LEU A 103 -1.94 -2.44 -13.36
CA LEU A 103 -0.63 -2.61 -12.70
C LEU A 103 -0.11 -4.05 -12.87
N ASP A 104 1.18 -4.18 -13.18
CA ASP A 104 1.89 -5.46 -13.27
C ASP A 104 2.59 -5.81 -11.95
N LEU A 105 3.08 -4.81 -11.21
CA LEU A 105 3.91 -5.02 -10.04
C LEU A 105 3.76 -3.87 -9.03
N VAL A 106 3.54 -4.24 -7.77
CA VAL A 106 3.68 -3.34 -6.62
C VAL A 106 4.71 -3.92 -5.65
N GLU A 107 5.82 -3.20 -5.46
CA GLU A 107 6.91 -3.60 -4.56
C GLU A 107 6.87 -2.83 -3.25
N TRP A 108 7.23 -3.50 -2.16
CA TRP A 108 7.42 -2.90 -0.84
C TRP A 108 8.92 -2.76 -0.55
N VAL A 109 9.42 -1.53 -0.53
CA VAL A 109 10.83 -1.22 -0.25
C VAL A 109 10.98 -0.88 1.22
N LEU A 110 11.26 -1.89 2.03
CA LEU A 110 11.23 -1.83 3.49
C LEU A 110 12.66 -1.78 4.03
N PHE A 111 12.94 -0.75 4.85
CA PHE A 111 14.32 -0.39 5.23
C PHE A 111 14.97 -1.38 6.21
N ASP A 112 14.19 -2.02 7.08
CA ASP A 112 14.69 -2.92 8.11
C ASP A 112 13.83 -4.18 8.26
N GLN A 113 14.39 -5.17 8.97
CA GLN A 113 13.77 -6.47 9.21
C GLN A 113 12.42 -6.36 9.92
N LYS A 114 12.29 -5.45 10.89
CA LYS A 114 11.05 -5.25 11.64
C LYS A 114 9.92 -4.76 10.73
N THR A 115 10.23 -3.82 9.85
CA THR A 115 9.28 -3.28 8.87
C THR A 115 8.91 -4.38 7.86
N TYR A 116 9.89 -5.16 7.41
CA TYR A 116 9.64 -6.32 6.56
C TYR A 116 8.63 -7.30 7.19
N GLU A 117 8.88 -7.75 8.42
CA GLU A 117 8.02 -8.71 9.13
C GLU A 117 6.59 -8.21 9.33
N ALA A 118 6.42 -6.91 9.61
CA ALA A 118 5.11 -6.30 9.75
C ALA A 118 4.29 -6.39 8.45
N TYR A 119 4.90 -6.08 7.30
CA TYR A 119 4.23 -6.15 5.99
C TYR A 119 4.02 -7.59 5.54
N ASP A 120 5.03 -8.46 5.70
CA ASP A 120 4.95 -9.88 5.35
C ASP A 120 3.80 -10.59 6.07
N THR A 121 3.62 -10.28 7.36
CA THR A 121 2.47 -10.76 8.14
C THR A 121 1.14 -10.33 7.54
N LYS A 122 0.98 -9.06 7.12
CA LYS A 122 -0.30 -8.59 6.54
C LYS A 122 -0.55 -9.17 5.15
N LEU A 123 0.49 -9.29 4.33
CA LEU A 123 0.38 -9.88 2.99
C LEU A 123 -0.01 -11.36 3.07
N SER A 124 0.62 -12.11 3.97
CA SER A 124 0.28 -13.52 4.22
C SER A 124 -1.18 -13.71 4.64
N GLN A 125 -1.72 -12.81 5.47
CA GLN A 125 -3.13 -12.85 5.88
C GLN A 125 -4.10 -12.64 4.71
N LEU A 126 -3.76 -11.78 3.74
CA LEU A 126 -4.59 -11.59 2.54
C LEU A 126 -4.60 -12.84 1.65
N ILE A 127 -3.44 -13.43 1.39
CA ILE A 127 -3.33 -14.65 0.59
C ILE A 127 -4.15 -15.77 1.22
N VAL A 128 -4.02 -15.95 2.54
CA VAL A 128 -4.82 -16.93 3.29
C VAL A 128 -6.31 -16.60 3.20
N SER A 129 -6.74 -15.35 3.36
CA SER A 129 -8.17 -15.00 3.24
C SER A 129 -8.77 -15.33 1.87
N ARG A 130 -7.98 -15.20 0.78
CA ARG A 130 -8.39 -15.60 -0.57
C ARG A 130 -8.48 -17.13 -0.71
N ILE A 131 -7.67 -17.88 0.04
CA ILE A 131 -7.67 -19.35 0.06
C ILE A 131 -8.75 -19.92 1.02
N VAL A 132 -9.16 -19.17 2.04
CA VAL A 132 -10.11 -19.64 3.08
C VAL A 132 -11.59 -19.52 2.66
N HIS A 133 -11.91 -18.90 1.51
CA HIS A 133 -13.27 -18.87 0.96
C HIS A 133 -13.53 -19.93 -0.14
N SER A 134 -12.79 -21.04 -0.15
CA SER A 134 -13.15 -22.16 -1.02
C SER A 134 -14.30 -22.94 -0.38
N PRO A 135 -15.52 -22.97 -0.97
CA PRO A 135 -16.65 -23.75 -0.43
C PRO A 135 -16.28 -25.24 -0.25
N ARG A 136 -15.34 -25.75 -1.07
CA ARG A 136 -14.80 -27.10 -0.94
C ARG A 136 -14.02 -27.32 0.35
N LEU A 137 -13.27 -26.34 0.85
CA LEU A 137 -12.53 -26.50 2.11
C LEU A 137 -13.50 -26.49 3.31
N ASP A 138 -14.56 -25.69 3.26
CA ASP A 138 -15.61 -25.71 4.28
C ASP A 138 -16.40 -27.02 4.26
N GLU A 139 -16.72 -27.54 3.07
CA GLU A 139 -17.36 -28.84 2.90
C GLU A 139 -16.45 -29.98 3.36
N ILE A 140 -15.16 -29.95 3.03
CA ILE A 140 -14.18 -30.96 3.47
C ILE A 140 -13.97 -30.89 4.98
N ASN A 141 -13.79 -29.70 5.55
CA ASN A 141 -13.63 -29.53 7.00
C ASN A 141 -14.89 -29.95 7.75
N ARG A 142 -16.08 -29.64 7.22
CA ARG A 142 -17.35 -30.09 7.81
C ARG A 142 -17.51 -31.60 7.69
N ALA A 143 -17.20 -32.19 6.54
CA ALA A 143 -17.27 -33.63 6.33
C ALA A 143 -16.22 -34.39 7.18
N LEU A 144 -15.04 -33.83 7.43
CA LEU A 144 -14.06 -34.38 8.39
C LEU A 144 -14.58 -34.30 9.83
N MET A 145 -15.22 -33.19 10.22
CA MET A 145 -15.79 -33.02 11.57
C MET A 145 -17.04 -33.89 11.78
N ASP A 146 -17.79 -34.16 10.72
CA ASP A 146 -18.96 -35.06 10.72
C ASP A 146 -18.58 -36.53 10.51
N GLY A 147 -17.29 -36.84 10.31
CA GLY A 147 -16.77 -38.20 10.14
C GLY A 147 -17.20 -38.91 8.83
N LEU A 148 -17.50 -38.12 7.79
CA LEU A 148 -17.99 -38.59 6.49
C LEU A 148 -16.88 -38.93 5.49
N ILE A 149 -15.62 -38.58 5.81
CA ILE A 149 -14.39 -38.88 5.05
C ILE A 149 -13.21 -39.13 5.99
#